data_AF-A0AA36K9B0-F1
#
_entry.id   AF-A0AA36K9B0-F1
#
_cell.length_a   1.000
_cell.length_b   1.000
_cell.length_c   1.000
_cell.angle_alpha   90.00
_cell.angle_beta   90.00
_cell.angle_gamma   90.00
#
_symmetry.space_group_name_H-M   'P 1'
#
loop_
_entity.id
_entity.type
_entity.pdbx_description
1 polymer ?
#
loop_
_entity_poly.entity_id
_entity_poly.type
_entity_poly.pdbx_seq_one_letter_code
_entity_poly.pdbx_strand_id
1 'polypeptide(L)'
;MSIIFFCIFFTALLIFGYLAVKSKWKIKNLAFVCFVSVFLFVFSVFLLILHIDGRYVQFFIDGKFSLNSRAIDLFFVAGMSSFLATLLLVIVVWAVRNKVF
;
A
#
# COMPACT_ATOMS: atom_id res chain seq x y z
N MET A 1 -3.54 11.95 10.70
CA MET A 1 -3.88 12.13 9.26
C MET A 1 -5.38 12.08 9.09
N SER A 2 -5.96 12.98 8.28
CA SER A 2 -7.41 13.13 8.13
C SER A 2 -8.04 11.97 7.34
N ILE A 3 -9.23 11.52 7.74
CA ILE A 3 -10.07 10.52 7.05
C ILE A 3 -10.20 10.82 5.55
N ILE A 4 -10.18 12.11 5.19
CA ILE A 4 -10.26 12.61 3.81
C ILE A 4 -9.12 12.05 2.95
N PHE A 5 -7.90 11.96 3.49
CA PHE A 5 -6.73 11.47 2.75
C PHE A 5 -6.86 9.97 2.46
N PHE A 6 -7.42 9.21 3.40
CA PHE A 6 -7.75 7.79 3.20
C PHE A 6 -8.84 7.61 2.14
N CYS A 7 -9.89 8.42 2.15
CA CYS A 7 -10.94 8.35 1.13
C CYS A 7 -10.38 8.62 -0.28
N ILE A 8 -9.60 9.70 -0.45
CA ILE A 8 -8.98 10.04 -1.75
C ILE A 8 -8.10 8.89 -2.26
N PHE A 9 -7.31 8.30 -1.37
CA PHE A 9 -6.45 7.15 -1.70
C PHE A 9 -7.26 5.94 -2.18
N PHE A 10 -8.35 5.61 -1.47
CA PHE A 10 -9.26 4.52 -1.87
C PHE A 10 -9.96 4.80 -3.21
N THR A 11 -10.37 6.04 -3.46
CA THR A 11 -10.99 6.42 -4.75
C THR A 11 -9.99 6.30 -5.90
N ALA A 12 -8.74 6.74 -5.71
CA ALA A 12 -7.69 6.59 -6.71
C ALA A 12 -7.39 5.11 -7.00
N LEU A 13 -7.33 4.26 -5.97
CA LEU A 13 -7.18 2.80 -6.11
C LEU A 13 -8.31 2.16 -6.93
N LEU A 14 -9.56 2.58 -6.71
CA LEU A 14 -10.72 2.12 -7.47
C LEU A 14 -10.63 2.54 -8.95
N ILE A 15 -10.24 3.77 -9.23
CA ILE A 15 -10.06 4.27 -10.61
C ILE A 15 -8.96 3.48 -11.33
N PHE A 16 -7.83 3.22 -10.65
CA PHE A 16 -6.75 2.38 -11.19
C PHE A 16 -7.19 0.93 -11.43
N GLY A 17 -7.94 0.35 -10.50
CA GLY A 17 -8.52 -0.99 -10.65
C GLY A 17 -9.44 -1.08 -11.87
N TYR A 18 -10.31 -0.08 -12.05
CA TYR A 18 -11.21 0.00 -13.21
C TYR A 18 -10.45 0.15 -14.55
N LEU A 19 -9.45 1.03 -14.61
CA LEU A 19 -8.60 1.20 -15.80
C LEU A 19 -7.86 -0.09 -16.16
N ALA A 20 -7.38 -0.83 -15.16
CA ALA A 20 -6.67 -2.07 -15.40
C ALA A 20 -7.56 -3.24 -15.85
N VAL A 21 -8.83 -3.27 -15.40
CA VAL A 21 -9.84 -4.18 -15.98
C VAL A 21 -10.02 -3.87 -17.46
N LYS A 22 -10.19 -2.59 -17.82
CA LYS A 22 -10.38 -2.14 -19.20
C LYS A 22 -9.18 -2.47 -20.10
N SER A 23 -7.96 -2.41 -19.55
CA SER A 23 -6.73 -2.71 -20.28
C SER A 23 -6.42 -4.21 -20.47
N LYS A 24 -7.31 -5.13 -20.01
CA LYS A 24 -7.11 -6.60 -20.04
C LYS A 24 -5.80 -7.10 -19.38
N TRP A 25 -5.24 -6.35 -18.44
CA TRP A 25 -4.01 -6.78 -17.75
C TRP A 25 -4.23 -8.09 -17.01
N LYS A 26 -3.22 -8.97 -16.96
CA LYS A 26 -3.29 -10.18 -16.12
C LYS A 26 -3.43 -9.76 -14.66
N ILE A 27 -4.38 -10.36 -13.93
CA ILE A 27 -4.67 -10.03 -12.51
C ILE A 27 -3.40 -10.13 -11.67
N LYS A 28 -2.53 -11.10 -11.95
CA LYS A 28 -1.21 -11.26 -11.29
C LYS A 28 -0.34 -9.99 -11.40
N ASN A 29 -0.23 -9.40 -12.58
CA ASN A 29 0.61 -8.21 -12.78
C ASN A 29 0.01 -7.00 -12.08
N LEU A 30 -1.32 -6.88 -12.14
CA LEU A 30 -2.03 -5.80 -11.50
C LEU A 30 -1.94 -5.87 -9.97
N ALA A 31 -2.10 -7.07 -9.41
CA ALA A 31 -1.94 -7.32 -7.97
C ALA A 31 -0.53 -6.97 -7.50
N PHE A 32 0.50 -7.36 -8.26
CA PHE A 32 1.89 -7.03 -7.92
C PHE A 32 2.13 -5.51 -7.94
N VAL A 33 1.70 -4.82 -9.00
CA VAL A 33 1.85 -3.36 -9.09
C VAL A 33 1.09 -2.65 -7.98
N CYS A 34 -0.14 -3.09 -7.67
CA CYS A 34 -0.93 -2.56 -6.57
C CYS A 34 -0.24 -2.77 -5.22
N PHE A 35 0.29 -3.97 -4.97
CA PHE A 35 0.98 -4.26 -3.73
C PHE A 35 2.20 -3.34 -3.55
N VAL A 36 3.05 -3.26 -4.57
CA VAL A 36 4.28 -2.45 -4.52
C VAL A 36 3.94 -0.96 -4.38
N SER A 37 2.95 -0.45 -5.13
CA SER A 37 2.60 0.97 -5.08
C SER A 37 2.03 1.37 -3.72
N VAL A 38 1.09 0.59 -3.18
CA VAL A 38 0.49 0.85 -1.86
C VAL A 38 1.54 0.70 -0.76
N PHE A 39 2.39 -0.33 -0.85
CA PHE A 39 3.46 -0.55 0.12
C PHE A 39 4.40 0.66 0.18
N LEU A 40 4.94 1.08 -0.97
CA LEU A 40 5.85 2.23 -1.03
C LEU A 40 5.16 3.51 -0.55
N PHE A 41 3.91 3.74 -0.94
CA PHE A 41 3.15 4.91 -0.51
C PHE A 41 2.97 4.96 1.01
N VAL A 42 2.45 3.89 1.62
CA VAL A 42 2.23 3.82 3.07
C VAL A 42 3.55 3.93 3.82
N PHE A 43 4.58 3.23 3.35
CA PHE A 43 5.91 3.26 3.95
C PHE A 43 6.51 4.68 3.92
N SER A 44 6.45 5.38 2.79
CA SER A 44 6.93 6.76 2.66
C SER A 44 6.12 7.74 3.50
N VAL A 45 4.79 7.63 3.53
CA VAL A 45 3.93 8.51 4.33
C VAL A 45 4.25 8.36 5.82
N PHE A 46 4.35 7.14 6.32
CA PHE A 46 4.67 6.92 7.74
C PHE A 46 6.11 7.30 8.10
N LEU A 47 7.08 7.09 7.21
CA LEU A 47 8.44 7.62 7.42
C LEU A 47 8.43 9.14 7.58
N LEU A 48 7.67 9.84 6.74
CA LEU A 48 7.57 11.30 6.79
C LEU A 48 6.88 11.76 8.08
N ILE A 49 5.81 11.09 8.52
CA ILE A 49 5.14 11.36 9.80
C ILE A 49 6.12 11.20 10.97
N LEU A 50 6.85 10.07 11.01
CA LEU A 50 7.81 9.78 12.08
C LEU A 50 8.96 10.79 12.09
N HIS A 51 9.40 11.24 10.92
CA HIS A 51 10.40 12.31 10.80
C HIS A 51 9.91 13.64 11.35
N ILE A 52 8.67 14.06 11.04
CA ILE A 52 8.06 15.29 11.58
C ILE A 52 7.92 15.22 13.11
N ASP A 53 7.56 14.05 13.66
CA ASP A 53 7.48 13.80 15.10
C ASP A 53 8.85 13.78 15.81
N GLY A 54 9.95 14.04 15.10
CA GLY A 54 11.32 13.93 15.64
C GLY A 54 11.73 12.49 15.99
N ARG A 55 10.93 11.50 15.59
CA ARG A 55 11.16 10.07 15.86
C ARG A 55 11.85 9.43 14.67
N TYR A 56 13.17 9.57 14.62
CA TYR A 56 13.99 8.95 13.58
C TYR A 56 13.88 7.42 13.60
N VAL A 57 13.48 6.84 12.47
CA VAL A 57 13.58 5.40 12.22
C VAL A 57 14.97 5.14 11.68
N GLN A 58 15.86 4.63 12.53
CA GLN A 58 17.18 4.16 12.12
C GLN A 58 17.07 2.69 11.72
N PHE A 59 17.41 2.39 10.47
CA PHE A 59 17.56 1.03 9.97
C PHE A 59 18.98 0.48 10.21
N PHE A 60 19.93 1.38 10.46
CA PHE A 60 21.34 1.08 10.73
C PHE A 60 21.79 1.82 11.99
N ILE A 61 22.38 1.08 12.94
CA ILE A 61 23.05 1.63 14.12
C ILE A 61 24.46 0.99 14.12
N ASP A 62 25.50 1.82 14.15
CA ASP A 62 26.91 1.39 14.18
C ASP A 62 27.31 0.36 13.10
N GLY A 63 26.84 0.57 11.86
CA GLY A 63 27.18 -0.30 10.72
C GLY A 63 26.53 -1.69 10.76
N LYS A 64 25.70 -1.98 11.77
CA LYS A 64 24.90 -3.20 11.86
C LYS A 64 23.44 -2.90 11.52
N PHE A 65 22.79 -3.85 10.85
CA PHE A 65 21.34 -3.84 10.69
C PHE A 65 20.72 -3.99 12.08
N SER A 66 20.30 -2.86 12.65
CA SER A 66 19.57 -2.83 13.91
C SER A 66 18.15 -2.42 13.56
N LEU A 67 17.31 -3.42 13.33
CA LEU A 67 15.88 -3.22 13.15
C LEU A 67 15.30 -2.73 14.48
N ASN A 68 15.17 -1.41 14.60
CA ASN A 68 14.39 -0.81 15.67
C ASN A 68 12.97 -1.37 15.63
N SER A 69 12.33 -1.59 16.79
CA SER A 69 10.94 -2.08 16.85
C SER A 69 9.99 -1.25 15.99
N ARG A 70 10.23 0.07 15.92
CA ARG A 70 9.49 1.00 15.06
C ARG A 70 9.65 0.73 13.56
N ALA A 71 10.84 0.28 13.14
CA ALA A 71 11.08 -0.09 11.74
C ALA A 71 10.31 -1.37 11.40
N ILE A 72 10.27 -2.34 12.32
CA ILE A 72 9.51 -3.58 12.17
C ILE A 72 8.01 -3.26 12.09
N ASP A 73 7.49 -2.44 13.01
CA ASP A 73 6.09 -2.01 13.01
C ASP A 73 5.72 -1.30 11.71
N LEU A 74 6.59 -0.42 11.21
CA LEU A 74 6.41 0.27 9.94
C LEU A 74 6.31 -0.70 8.76
N PHE A 75 7.21 -1.68 8.69
CA PHE A 75 7.18 -2.74 7.67
C PHE A 75 5.89 -3.56 7.76
N PHE A 76 5.44 -3.87 8.98
CA PHE A 76 4.23 -4.65 9.20
C PHE A 76 2.97 -3.88 8.79
N VAL A 77 2.87 -2.60 9.18
CA VAL A 77 1.74 -1.73 8.80
C VAL A 77 1.70 -1.53 7.28
N ALA A 78 2.84 -1.24 6.65
CA ALA A 78 2.92 -1.08 5.20
C ALA A 78 2.58 -2.39 4.46
N GLY A 79 3.07 -3.54 4.95
CA GLY A 79 2.80 -4.85 4.37
C GLY A 79 1.34 -5.30 4.51
N MET A 80 0.75 -5.13 5.69
CA MET A 80 -0.64 -5.51 5.93
C MET A 80 -1.61 -4.63 5.14
N SER A 81 -1.36 -3.32 5.08
CA SER A 81 -2.18 -2.39 4.30
C SER A 81 -2.07 -2.62 2.80
N SER A 82 -0.87 -2.89 2.28
CA SER A 82 -0.69 -3.23 0.86
C SER A 82 -1.33 -4.57 0.51
N PHE A 83 -1.23 -5.57 1.38
CA PHE A 83 -1.90 -6.85 1.19
C PHE A 83 -3.43 -6.69 1.16
N LEU A 84 -4.00 -5.96 2.11
CA LEU A 84 -5.44 -5.70 2.17
C LEU A 84 -5.93 -4.95 0.91
N ALA A 85 -5.23 -3.90 0.51
CA ALA A 85 -5.58 -3.14 -0.70
C ALA A 85 -5.49 -4.00 -1.96
N THR A 86 -4.47 -4.86 -2.05
CA THR A 86 -4.30 -5.77 -3.19
C THR A 86 -5.41 -6.82 -3.24
N LEU A 87 -5.80 -7.40 -2.10
CA LEU A 87 -6.93 -8.32 -2.03
C LEU A 87 -8.24 -7.66 -2.48
N LEU A 88 -8.54 -6.47 -1.96
CA LEU A 88 -9.71 -5.69 -2.37
C LEU A 88 -9.72 -5.44 -3.87
N LEU A 89 -8.58 -5.01 -4.44
CA LEU A 89 -8.46 -4.78 -5.87
C LEU A 89 -8.67 -6.07 -6.67
N VAL A 90 -8.10 -7.20 -6.25
CA VAL A 90 -8.29 -8.49 -6.91
C VAL A 90 -9.76 -8.92 -6.88
N ILE A 91 -10.44 -8.78 -5.74
CA ILE A 91 -11.86 -9.11 -5.58
C ILE A 91 -12.71 -8.24 -6.50
N VAL A 92 -12.49 -6.92 -6.52
CA VAL A 92 -13.23 -5.98 -7.38
C VAL A 92 -13.01 -6.30 -8.85
N VAL A 93 -11.76 -6.49 -9.28
CA VAL A 93 -11.40 -6.83 -10.66
C VAL A 93 -12.05 -8.15 -11.08
N TRP A 94 -12.06 -9.15 -10.19
CA TRP A 94 -12.69 -10.44 -10.44
C TRP A 94 -14.22 -10.31 -10.55
N ALA A 95 -14.86 -9.57 -9.64
CA ALA A 95 -16.31 -9.36 -9.64
C ALA A 95 -16.77 -8.63 -10.92
N VAL A 96 -16.04 -7.60 -11.35
CA VAL A 96 -16.35 -6.87 -12.59
C VAL A 96 -16.20 -7.77 -13.82
N ARG A 97 -15.16 -8.62 -13.87
CA ARG A 97 -14.96 -9.55 -15.00
C ARG A 97 -16.06 -10.60 -15.11
N ASN A 98 -16.55 -11.08 -13.97
CA ASN A 98 -17.60 -12.10 -13.92
C ASN A 98 -19.02 -11.52 -13.88
N LYS A 99 -19.18 -10.20 -14.01
CA LYS A 99 -20.49 -9.51 -13.98
C LYS A 99 -21.34 -9.90 -12.76
N VAL A 100 -20.71 -9.96 -11.59
CA VAL A 100 -21.39 -10.30 -10.33
C VAL A 100 -22.23 -9.11 -9.80
N PHE A 101 -22.04 -7.92 -10.39
CA PHE A 101 -22.80 -6.69 -10.13
C PHE A 101 -23.60 -6.28 -11.37
#